data_AF-L1P9A6-F1
#
_entry.id   AF-L1P9A6-F1
#
_cell.length_a   1.000
_cell.length_b   1.000
_cell.length_c   1.000
_cell.angle_alpha   90.00
_cell.angle_beta   90.00
_cell.angle_gamma   90.00
#
_symmetry.space_group_name_H-M   'P 1'
#
loop_
_entity.id
_entity.type
_entity.pdbx_description
1 polymer ?
#
loop_
_entity_poly.entity_id
_entity_poly.type
_entity_poly.pdbx_seq_one_letter_code
_entity_poly.pdbx_strand_id
1 'polypeptide(L)' 'MRKIFYNKTILKFKNMKLINCPACQKQISNKAETCPHCGHPIEKERKNFESIIAMAVLAVMMFITFIVIKYFN' A
#
# COMPACT_ATOMS: atom_id res chain seq x y z
N MET A 1 34.99 -6.94 12.48
CA MET A 1 33.82 -6.02 12.53
C MET A 1 33.21 -5.74 11.13
N ARG A 2 32.86 -6.76 10.33
CA ARG A 2 32.25 -6.56 8.98
C ARG A 2 31.09 -7.52 8.66
N LYS A 3 30.42 -8.10 9.66
CA LYS A 3 29.35 -9.09 9.44
C LYS A 3 27.98 -8.72 10.02
N ILE A 4 27.84 -7.59 10.73
CA ILE A 4 26.57 -7.19 11.37
C ILE A 4 25.71 -6.29 10.46
N PHE A 5 26.30 -5.66 9.43
CA PHE A 5 25.58 -4.72 8.57
C PHE A 5 24.78 -5.39 7.42
N TYR A 6 24.97 -6.69 7.19
CA TYR A 6 24.35 -7.40 6.04
C TYR A 6 22.94 -7.93 6.31
N ASN A 7 22.46 -7.90 7.57
CA ASN A 7 21.16 -8.48 7.94
C ASN A 7 19.99 -7.48 8.07
N LYS A 8 20.22 -6.17 7.91
CA LYS A 8 19.15 -5.16 8.03
C LYS A 8 18.47 -4.85 6.69
N THR A 9 19.04 -5.28 5.56
CA THR A 9 18.62 -4.89 4.20
C THR A 9 17.78 -5.92 3.46
N ILE A 10 17.68 -7.18 3.93
CA ILE A 10 16.98 -8.25 3.20
C ILE A 10 15.46 -8.25 3.47
N LEU A 11 14.99 -7.75 4.64
CA LEU A 11 13.57 -7.68 5.01
C LEU A 11 12.85 -6.40 4.56
N LYS A 12 13.32 -5.75 3.49
CA LYS A 12 12.60 -4.60 2.89
C LYS A 12 12.29 -4.80 1.41
N PHE A 13 12.10 -6.05 0.98
CA PHE A 13 11.55 -6.45 -0.32
C PHE A 13 10.05 -6.14 -0.48
N LYS A 14 9.58 -5.02 0.10
CA LYS A 14 8.27 -4.46 -0.24
C LYS A 14 8.44 -3.74 -1.59
N ASN A 15 8.30 -4.49 -2.67
CA ASN A 15 8.16 -4.07 -4.06
C ASN A 15 9.16 -2.99 -4.51
N MET A 16 10.31 -3.39 -5.07
CA MET A 16 11.11 -2.53 -5.96
C MET A 16 10.33 -2.28 -7.27
N LYS A 17 9.15 -1.66 -7.18
CA LYS A 17 8.55 -1.04 -8.36
C LYS A 17 9.24 0.31 -8.49
N LEU A 18 10.22 0.36 -9.38
CA LEU A 18 10.72 1.63 -9.87
C LEU A 18 9.57 2.25 -10.67
N ILE A 19 9.24 3.50 -10.35
CA ILE A 19 8.27 4.29 -11.09
C ILE A 19 9.05 5.35 -11.87
N ASN A 20 8.52 5.79 -13.00
CA ASN A 20 9.06 6.94 -13.70
C ASN A 20 8.59 8.21 -12.98
N CYS A 21 9.52 9.11 -12.69
CA CYS A 21 9.17 10.42 -12.17
C CYS A 21 8.30 11.17 -13.20
N PRO A 22 7.13 11.71 -12.84
CA PRO A 22 6.25 12.41 -13.78
C PRO A 22 6.87 13.69 -14.36
N ALA A 23 7.87 14.27 -13.70
CA ALA A 23 8.53 15.50 -14.14
C ALA A 23 9.76 15.26 -15.02
N CYS A 24 10.67 14.37 -14.62
CA CYS A 24 11.95 14.16 -15.33
C CYS A 24 12.05 12.80 -16.04
N GLN A 25 11.03 11.95 -15.94
CA GLN A 25 10.94 10.61 -16.55
C GLN A 25 12.03 9.61 -16.12
N LYS A 26 12.93 10.00 -15.22
CA LYS A 26 13.94 9.12 -14.64
C LYS A 26 13.29 8.11 -13.69
N GLN A 27 13.89 6.93 -13.61
CA GLN A 27 13.42 5.86 -12.74
C GLN A 27 13.74 6.17 -11.28
N ILE A 28 12.72 6.13 -10.42
CA ILE A 28 12.84 6.38 -8.98
C ILE A 28 12.12 5.29 -8.20
N SER A 29 12.45 5.10 -6.92
CA SER A 29 11.72 4.16 -6.07
C SER A 29 10.30 4.67 -5.83
N ASN A 30 9.29 3.80 -5.92
CA ASN A 30 7.93 4.07 -5.46
C ASN A 30 7.82 4.48 -3.97
N LYS A 31 8.92 4.39 -3.20
CA LYS A 31 9.02 4.87 -1.82
C LYS A 31 9.59 6.28 -1.70
N ALA A 32 10.17 6.86 -2.76
CA ALA A 32 10.65 8.23 -2.73
C ALA A 32 9.47 9.19 -2.50
N GLU A 33 9.61 10.09 -1.54
CA GLU A 33 8.67 11.21 -1.32
C GLU A 33 8.97 12.39 -2.25
N THR A 34 10.20 12.43 -2.76
CA THR A 34 10.68 13.44 -3.69
C THR A 34 11.66 12.78 -4.64
N CYS A 35 11.61 13.16 -5.91
CA CYS A 35 12.54 12.66 -6.92
C CYS A 35 13.96 13.16 -6.63
N PRO A 36 14.96 12.29 -6.44
CA PRO A 36 16.34 12.70 -6.14
C PRO A 36 17.05 13.34 -7.34
N HIS A 37 16.49 13.26 -8.55
CA HIS A 37 17.11 13.81 -9.75
C HIS A 37 16.65 15.22 -10.10
N CYS A 38 15.40 15.57 -9.81
CA CYS A 38 14.82 16.87 -10.18
C CYS A 38 14.19 17.62 -9.00
N GLY A 39 14.02 16.99 -7.84
CA GLY A 39 13.39 17.62 -6.68
C GLY A 39 11.86 17.66 -6.72
N HIS A 40 11.20 17.03 -7.71
CA HIS A 40 9.74 17.02 -7.79
C HIS A 40 9.12 16.12 -6.68
N PRO A 41 8.13 16.62 -5.92
CA PRO A 41 7.44 15.82 -4.90
C PRO A 41 6.65 14.68 -5.54
N ILE A 42 6.67 13.51 -4.90
CA ILE A 42 5.95 12.32 -5.35
C ILE A 42 4.84 12.04 -4.34
N GLU A 43 3.64 12.51 -4.65
CA GLU A 43 2.47 12.21 -3.85
C GLU A 43 2.11 10.73 -3.99
N LYS A 44 2.15 10.01 -2.86
CA LYS A 44 1.63 8.65 -2.80
C LYS A 44 0.15 8.75 -2.45
N GLU A 45 -0.68 8.25 -3.35
CA GLU A 45 -2.07 7.91 -3.07
C GLU A 45 -2.12 6.88 -1.93
N ARG A 46 -2.16 7.37 -0.68
CA ARG A 46 -2.47 6.55 0.50
C ARG A 46 -3.96 6.27 0.42
N LYS A 47 -4.33 5.24 -0.34
CA LYS A 47 -5.69 4.72 -0.29
C LYS A 47 -5.97 4.36 1.17
N ASN A 48 -6.87 5.09 1.80
CA ASN A 48 -7.27 4.88 3.19
C ASN A 48 -8.01 3.55 3.24
N PHE A 49 -7.28 2.46 3.46
CA PHE A 49 -7.88 1.13 3.60
C PHE A 49 -8.88 1.06 4.76
N GLU A 50 -8.75 1.97 5.73
CA GLU A 50 -9.70 2.15 6.84
C GLU A 50 -11.16 2.28 6.37
N SER A 51 -11.42 3.09 5.34
CA SER A 51 -12.79 3.30 4.85
C SER A 51 -13.30 2.12 4.01
N ILE A 52 -12.40 1.38 3.36
CA ILE A 52 -12.76 0.18 2.60
C ILE A 52 -13.17 -0.96 3.54
N ILE A 53 -12.45 -1.13 4.65
CA ILE A 53 -12.73 -2.18 5.64
C ILE A 53 -14.10 -1.97 6.29
N ALA A 54 -14.44 -0.73 6.67
CA ALA A 54 -15.73 -0.42 7.29
C ALA A 54 -16.92 -0.78 6.39
N MET A 55 -16.83 -0.45 5.09
CA MET A 55 -17.88 -0.79 4.12
C MET A 55 -18.02 -2.31 3.93
N ALA A 56 -16.90 -3.03 3.88
CA ALA A 56 -16.91 -4.49 3.76
C ALA A 56 -17.54 -5.17 4.98
N VAL A 57 -17.23 -4.70 6.19
CA VAL A 57 -17.79 -5.25 7.44
C VAL A 57 -19.31 -5.07 7.47
N LEU A 58 -19.83 -3.89 7.12
CA LEU A 58 -21.27 -3.64 7.09
C LEU A 58 -21.99 -4.54 6.08
N ALA A 59 -21.42 -4.70 4.88
CA ALA A 59 -21.98 -5.58 3.85
C ALA A 59 -22.02 -7.05 4.30
N VAL A 60 -20.94 -7.53 4.94
CA VAL A 60 -20.86 -8.90 5.46
C VAL A 60 -21.87 -9.12 6.59
N MET A 61 -21.97 -8.19 7.53
CA MET A 61 -22.96 -8.27 8.61
C MET A 61 -24.39 -8.31 8.06
N MET A 62 -24.71 -7.47 7.09
CA MET A 62 -26.02 -7.48 6.44
C MET A 62 -26.30 -8.82 5.74
N PHE A 63 -25.31 -9.35 5.02
CA PHE A 63 -25.46 -10.63 4.34
C PHE A 63 -25.67 -11.80 5.31
N ILE A 64 -24.95 -11.81 6.43
CA ILE A 64 -25.11 -12.81 7.50
C ILE A 64 -26.52 -12.73 8.08
N THR A 65 -27.00 -11.52 8.42
CA THR A 65 -28.35 -11.36 8.97
C THR A 65 -29.43 -11.82 8.00
N PHE A 66 -29.28 -11.52 6.71
CA PHE A 66 -30.18 -11.98 5.66
C PHE A 66 -30.23 -13.52 5.56
N ILE A 67 -29.07 -14.18 5.60
CA ILE A 67 -28.97 -15.65 5.61
C ILE A 67 -29.68 -16.22 6.83
N VAL A 68 -29.45 -15.65 8.01
CA VAL A 68 -30.06 -16.11 9.27
C VAL A 68 -31.59 -16.00 9.19
N ILE A 69 -32.12 -14.86 8.77
CA ILE A 69 -33.58 -14.65 8.61
C ILE A 69 -34.17 -15.70 7.66
N LYS A 70 -33.51 -15.92 6.50
CA LYS A 70 -33.95 -16.89 5.50
C LYS A 70 -33.78 -18.35 5.92
N TYR A 71 -32.94 -18.62 6.91
CA TYR A 71 -32.77 -19.96 7.45
C TYR A 71 -33.86 -20.29 8.49
N PHE A 72 -34.30 -19.30 9.27
CA PHE A 72 -35.30 -19.47 10.32
C PHE A 72 -36.75 -19.36 9.85
N ASN A 73 -37.00 -18.82 8.65
CA ASN A 73 -38.32 -18.72 8.03
C ASN A 73 -38.50 -19.74 6.90
#